data_AF-A0A0T6A6K0-F1
#
_entry.id   AF-A0A0T6A6K0-F1
#
_cell.length_a   1.000
_cell.length_b   1.000
_cell.length_c   1.000
_cell.angle_alpha   90.00
_cell.angle_beta   90.00
_cell.angle_gamma   90.00
#
_symmetry.space_group_name_H-M   'P 1'
#
loop_
_entity.id
_entity.type
_entity.pdbx_description
1 polymer ?
#
loop_
_entity_poly.entity_id
_entity_poly.type
_entity_poly.pdbx_seq_one_letter_code
_entity_poly.pdbx_strand_id
1 'polypeptide(L)'
;MRTVRQARSIGITLLSTLVTLGLLTATASFAAETTKPFKGKEVNGGTVTHEVKGGKHILTLSKDFKVPGSPDPHWQLIDSKGTVYLLDRLKLKDDKITTTITIPAYVQDIAKVQMWCAWAEVVLGEAPFDKPVKAHGK
;
A
#
# COMPACT_ATOMS: atom_id res chain seq x y z
N MET A 1 52.12 -69.88 26.35
CA MET A 1 50.70 -70.20 26.16
C MET A 1 50.03 -69.03 25.43
N ARG A 2 49.19 -69.35 24.43
CA ARG A 2 48.34 -68.48 23.59
C ARG A 2 47.63 -67.38 24.42
N THR A 3 47.33 -66.17 23.95
CA THR A 3 46.74 -65.76 22.66
C THR A 3 46.78 -64.23 22.53
N VAL A 4 47.08 -63.73 21.32
CA VAL A 4 46.81 -62.36 20.86
C VAL A 4 45.30 -62.12 20.78
N ARG A 5 44.81 -60.93 21.17
CA ARG A 5 43.66 -60.28 20.51
C ARG A 5 43.67 -58.77 20.76
N GLN A 6 44.13 -58.07 19.73
CA GLN A 6 43.97 -56.67 19.43
C GLN A 6 42.50 -56.38 19.07
N ALA A 7 41.91 -55.32 19.62
CA ALA A 7 40.73 -54.63 19.08
C ALA A 7 40.85 -53.16 19.53
N ARG A 8 41.24 -52.21 18.67
CA ARG A 8 40.35 -51.43 17.77
C ARG A 8 39.18 -50.84 18.60
N SER A 9 39.03 -49.54 18.82
CA SER A 9 39.22 -48.43 17.89
C SER A 9 39.23 -47.10 18.64
N ILE A 10 40.18 -46.21 18.32
CA ILE A 10 40.05 -44.76 18.53
C ILE A 10 39.15 -44.24 17.41
N GLY A 11 38.06 -43.54 17.73
CA GLY A 11 37.09 -43.11 16.74
C GLY A 11 36.17 -41.99 17.22
N ILE A 12 36.72 -40.77 17.23
CA ILE A 12 36.11 -39.52 16.75
C ILE A 12 34.73 -39.13 17.33
N THR A 13 34.81 -38.15 18.23
CA THR A 13 33.79 -37.15 18.60
C THR A 13 33.11 -36.53 17.38
N LEU A 14 31.77 -36.43 17.36
CA LEU A 14 31.10 -35.34 16.64
C LEU A 14 29.74 -35.00 17.27
N LEU A 15 29.72 -33.90 18.02
CA LEU A 15 28.53 -33.15 18.41
C LEU A 15 27.78 -32.73 17.14
N SER A 16 26.53 -33.14 17.00
CA SER A 16 25.65 -32.67 15.92
C SER A 16 24.86 -31.46 16.43
N THR A 17 25.41 -30.25 16.27
CA THR A 17 24.69 -29.00 16.47
C THR A 17 23.83 -28.71 15.24
N LEU A 18 22.51 -28.79 15.42
CA LEU A 18 21.53 -28.43 14.40
C LEU A 18 21.46 -26.90 14.29
N VAL A 19 22.18 -26.31 13.33
CA VAL A 19 22.08 -24.87 13.03
C VAL A 19 20.82 -24.63 12.19
N THR A 20 19.74 -24.20 12.83
CA THR A 20 18.57 -23.67 12.13
C THR A 20 18.91 -22.32 11.51
N LEU A 21 19.14 -22.32 10.20
CA LEU A 21 19.33 -21.11 9.40
C LEU A 21 17.98 -20.40 9.25
N GLY A 22 17.71 -19.43 10.14
CA GLY A 22 16.56 -18.55 10.01
C GLY A 22 16.69 -17.67 8.78
N LEU A 23 15.87 -17.92 7.75
CA LEU A 23 15.68 -16.99 6.64
C LEU A 23 15.09 -15.69 7.20
N LEU A 24 15.92 -14.66 7.40
CA LEU A 24 15.43 -13.29 7.56
C LEU A 24 14.91 -12.82 6.20
N THR A 25 13.60 -12.93 5.99
CA THR A 25 12.94 -12.17 4.94
C THR A 25 13.01 -10.70 5.31
N ALA A 26 13.93 -9.96 4.69
CA ALA A 26 13.97 -8.50 4.79
C ALA A 26 12.66 -7.93 4.21
N THR A 27 11.76 -7.48 5.06
CA THR A 27 10.62 -6.68 4.62
C THR A 27 11.16 -5.30 4.25
N ALA A 28 11.23 -5.01 2.96
CA ALA A 28 11.51 -3.67 2.48
C ALA A 28 10.42 -2.73 3.01
N SER A 29 10.76 -1.90 3.99
CA SER A 29 9.90 -0.80 4.43
C SER A 29 9.92 0.28 3.36
N PHE A 30 8.91 0.27 2.48
CA PHE A 30 8.66 1.41 1.61
C PHE A 30 8.19 2.58 2.47
N ALA A 31 8.85 3.73 2.37
CA ALA A 31 8.41 4.94 3.03
C ALA A 31 7.00 5.28 2.52
N ALA A 32 6.07 5.56 3.44
CA ALA A 32 4.72 5.97 3.08
C ALA A 32 4.77 7.35 2.41
N GLU A 33 4.22 7.47 1.20
CA GLU A 33 4.18 8.72 0.45
C GLU A 33 2.84 9.41 0.72
N THR A 34 2.84 10.71 1.00
CA THR A 34 1.61 11.46 1.33
C THR A 34 1.42 12.60 0.34
N THR A 35 0.17 12.85 -0.06
CA THR A 35 -0.17 13.99 -0.91
C THR A 35 -0.03 15.31 -0.16
N LYS A 36 0.06 16.41 -0.92
CA LYS A 36 -0.31 17.73 -0.41
C LYS A 36 -1.80 17.73 0.02
N PRO A 37 -2.23 18.70 0.84
CA PRO A 37 -3.64 18.80 1.20
C PRO A 37 -4.54 19.00 0.00
N PHE A 38 -5.77 18.47 0.07
CA PHE A 38 -6.78 18.72 -0.96
C PHE A 38 -7.06 20.21 -1.15
N LYS A 39 -7.25 20.62 -2.41
CA LYS A 39 -7.73 21.95 -2.79
C LYS A 39 -8.85 21.83 -3.81
N GLY A 40 -9.93 22.59 -3.65
CA GLY A 40 -11.10 22.46 -4.52
C GLY A 40 -12.27 23.37 -4.12
N LYS A 41 -13.43 23.14 -4.72
CA LYS A 41 -14.65 23.88 -4.38
C LYS A 41 -15.31 23.34 -3.10
N GLU A 42 -15.30 22.03 -2.92
CA GLU A 42 -15.96 21.36 -1.79
C GLU A 42 -15.00 20.63 -0.86
N VAL A 43 -13.82 20.22 -1.36
CA VAL A 43 -12.79 19.53 -0.58
C VAL A 43 -11.53 20.40 -0.52
N ASN A 44 -11.20 20.90 0.67
CA ASN A 44 -10.14 21.92 0.89
C ASN A 44 -9.23 21.60 2.10
N GLY A 45 -9.01 20.32 2.38
CA GLY A 45 -8.20 19.87 3.51
C GLY A 45 -8.12 18.35 3.59
N GLY A 46 -7.30 17.85 4.49
CA GLY A 46 -6.92 16.44 4.55
C GLY A 46 -5.94 16.04 3.44
N THR A 47 -5.34 14.86 3.58
CA THR A 47 -4.36 14.28 2.67
C THR A 47 -4.70 12.82 2.37
N VAL A 48 -3.97 12.23 1.42
CA VAL A 48 -3.98 10.78 1.17
C VAL A 48 -2.59 10.24 1.41
N THR A 49 -2.48 9.15 2.17
CA THR A 49 -1.25 8.40 2.35
C THR A 49 -1.28 7.11 1.53
N HIS A 50 -0.22 6.86 0.79
CA HIS A 50 0.05 5.64 0.04
C HIS A 50 0.97 4.71 0.83
N GLU A 51 0.54 3.45 0.96
CA GLU A 51 1.30 2.40 1.65
C GLU A 51 1.20 1.07 0.89
N VAL A 52 2.23 0.24 1.00
CA VAL A 52 2.20 -1.14 0.49
C VAL A 52 1.93 -2.10 1.65
N LYS A 53 0.76 -2.76 1.63
CA LYS A 53 0.35 -3.75 2.66
C LYS A 53 0.05 -5.08 2.01
N GLY A 54 0.80 -6.12 2.40
CA GLY A 54 0.60 -7.47 1.85
C GLY A 54 0.71 -7.52 0.32
N GLY A 55 1.63 -6.74 -0.27
CA GLY A 55 1.81 -6.64 -1.72
C GLY A 55 0.76 -5.83 -2.47
N LYS A 56 -0.21 -5.22 -1.77
CA LYS A 56 -1.22 -4.33 -2.35
C LYS A 56 -0.88 -2.88 -2.06
N HIS A 57 -1.06 -2.02 -3.05
CA HIS A 57 -0.94 -0.58 -2.88
C HIS A 57 -2.26 -0.02 -2.35
N ILE A 58 -2.21 0.66 -1.21
CA ILE A 58 -3.36 1.15 -0.46
C ILE A 58 -3.28 2.67 -0.36
N LEU A 59 -4.40 3.35 -0.57
CA LEU A 59 -4.55 4.78 -0.29
C LEU A 59 -5.48 4.96 0.91
N THR A 60 -5.11 5.86 1.82
CA THR A 60 -5.88 6.14 3.04
C THR A 60 -6.05 7.65 3.22
N LEU A 61 -7.29 8.11 3.45
CA LEU A 61 -7.58 9.50 3.83
C LEU A 61 -7.10 9.79 5.24
N SER A 62 -6.57 11.00 5.44
CA SER A 62 -6.25 11.51 6.76
C SER A 62 -7.50 11.73 7.62
N LYS A 63 -7.32 11.73 8.95
CA LYS A 63 -8.43 11.86 9.92
C LYS A 63 -9.12 13.23 9.88
N ASP A 64 -8.43 14.27 9.42
CA ASP A 64 -8.93 15.64 9.29
C ASP A 64 -9.68 15.90 7.96
N PHE A 65 -9.74 14.89 7.08
CA PHE A 65 -10.52 14.99 5.85
C PHE A 65 -12.01 15.21 6.13
N LYS A 66 -12.60 16.18 5.45
CA LYS A 66 -14.04 16.48 5.53
C LYS A 66 -14.75 15.92 4.31
N VAL A 67 -15.71 15.04 4.55
CA VAL A 67 -16.51 14.41 3.48
C VAL A 67 -17.37 15.48 2.80
N PRO A 68 -17.32 15.62 1.46
CA PRO A 68 -18.11 16.63 0.74
C PRO A 68 -19.61 16.35 0.83
N GLY A 69 -20.42 17.41 0.75
CA GLY A 69 -21.89 17.33 0.76
C GLY A 69 -22.49 16.81 -0.56
N SER A 70 -21.69 16.73 -1.63
CA SER A 70 -22.10 16.23 -2.94
C SER A 70 -22.89 14.90 -2.89
N PRO A 71 -23.86 14.70 -3.80
CA PRO A 71 -24.76 13.55 -3.80
C PRO A 71 -24.07 12.25 -4.22
N ASP A 72 -23.03 12.32 -5.06
CA ASP A 72 -22.38 11.12 -5.58
C ASP A 72 -20.83 11.20 -5.65
N PRO A 73 -20.15 11.40 -4.51
CA PRO A 73 -18.70 11.54 -4.47
C PRO A 73 -18.00 10.19 -4.64
N HIS A 74 -16.98 10.18 -5.50
CA HIS A 74 -16.14 9.03 -5.85
C HIS A 74 -14.67 9.37 -5.71
N TRP A 75 -13.87 8.33 -5.50
CA TRP A 75 -12.43 8.41 -5.66
C TRP A 75 -12.07 8.49 -7.15
N GLN A 76 -11.17 9.40 -7.51
CA GLN A 76 -10.50 9.41 -8.80
C GLN A 76 -8.99 9.43 -8.61
N LEU A 77 -8.28 8.64 -9.42
CA LEU A 77 -6.82 8.68 -9.52
C LEU A 77 -6.43 9.25 -10.87
N ILE A 78 -5.39 10.09 -10.89
CA ILE A 78 -4.79 10.59 -12.12
C ILE A 78 -3.33 10.16 -12.13
N ASP A 79 -2.93 9.47 -13.20
CA ASP A 79 -1.56 9.02 -13.39
C ASP A 79 -0.66 10.14 -13.96
N SER A 80 0.63 9.86 -14.08
CA SER A 80 1.62 10.81 -14.63
C SER A 80 1.38 11.21 -16.08
N LYS A 81 0.55 10.46 -16.82
CA LYS A 81 0.16 10.75 -18.21
C LYS A 81 -1.17 11.49 -18.31
N GLY A 82 -1.84 11.74 -17.19
CA GLY A 82 -3.15 12.38 -17.15
C GLY A 82 -4.32 11.42 -17.37
N THR A 83 -4.10 10.11 -17.38
CA THR A 83 -5.18 9.13 -17.43
C THR A 83 -5.99 9.19 -16.15
N VAL A 84 -7.31 9.25 -16.27
CA VAL A 84 -8.23 9.31 -15.14
C VAL A 84 -8.84 7.94 -14.88
N TYR A 85 -8.73 7.48 -13.64
CA TYR A 85 -9.34 6.23 -13.18
C TYR A 85 -10.43 6.56 -12.17
N LEU A 86 -11.69 6.38 -12.55
CA LEU A 86 -12.82 6.46 -11.63
C LEU A 86 -12.89 5.17 -10.80
N LEU A 87 -12.86 5.31 -9.48
CA LEU A 87 -12.87 4.21 -8.52
C LEU A 87 -14.13 4.28 -7.65
N ASP A 88 -14.13 3.52 -6.55
CA ASP A 88 -15.28 3.35 -5.65
C ASP A 88 -15.86 4.68 -5.14
N ARG A 89 -17.16 4.62 -4.81
CA ARG A 89 -17.85 5.69 -4.09
C ARG A 89 -17.17 5.96 -2.75
N LEU A 90 -16.97 7.25 -2.47
CA LEU A 90 -16.53 7.73 -1.17
C LEU A 90 -17.63 7.49 -0.11
N LYS A 91 -18.90 7.73 -0.49
CA LYS A 91 -20.07 7.47 0.35
C LYS A 91 -20.79 6.21 -0.13
N LEU A 92 -20.85 5.19 0.70
CA LEU A 92 -21.64 3.99 0.46
C LEU A 92 -23.07 4.17 1.00
N LYS A 93 -23.91 3.14 0.82
CA LYS A 93 -25.20 3.06 1.51
C LYS A 93 -24.96 3.03 3.04
N ASP A 94 -25.96 3.46 3.80
CA ASP A 94 -25.93 3.52 5.27
C ASP A 94 -24.86 4.48 5.83
N ASP A 95 -24.55 5.55 5.11
CA ASP A 95 -23.59 6.62 5.48
C ASP A 95 -22.15 6.15 5.77
N LYS A 96 -21.81 4.92 5.39
CA LYS A 96 -20.44 4.41 5.50
C LYS A 96 -19.51 5.15 4.53
N ILE A 97 -18.38 5.64 5.05
CA ILE A 97 -17.37 6.34 4.27
C ILE A 97 -16.19 5.41 3.95
N THR A 98 -15.85 5.30 2.67
CA THR A 98 -14.67 4.56 2.20
C THR A 98 -13.43 5.44 2.35
N THR A 99 -12.81 5.42 3.53
CA THR A 99 -11.58 6.18 3.80
C THR A 99 -10.31 5.48 3.32
N THR A 100 -10.42 4.24 2.86
CA THR A 100 -9.31 3.43 2.37
C THR A 100 -9.71 2.70 1.10
N ILE A 101 -8.86 2.76 0.07
CA ILE A 101 -9.04 2.01 -1.18
C ILE A 101 -7.79 1.22 -1.53
N THR A 102 -7.98 0.07 -2.17
CA THR A 102 -6.88 -0.66 -2.82
C THR A 102 -6.76 -0.14 -4.24
N ILE A 103 -5.54 0.20 -4.66
CA ILE A 103 -5.29 0.65 -6.02
C ILE A 103 -5.41 -0.55 -6.98
N PRO A 104 -6.21 -0.45 -8.05
CA PRO A 104 -6.30 -1.52 -9.04
C PRO A 104 -4.97 -1.77 -9.74
N ALA A 105 -4.65 -3.03 -10.03
CA ALA A 105 -3.36 -3.43 -10.59
C ALA A 105 -3.04 -2.83 -11.97
N TYR A 106 -4.06 -2.36 -12.72
CA TYR A 106 -3.87 -1.71 -14.00
C TYR A 106 -3.35 -0.26 -13.88
N VAL A 107 -3.45 0.37 -12.69
CA VAL A 107 -2.93 1.71 -12.44
C VAL A 107 -1.43 1.61 -12.19
N GLN A 108 -0.62 2.24 -13.05
CA GLN A 108 0.84 2.10 -13.02
C GLN A 108 1.51 3.06 -12.03
N ASP A 109 1.06 4.31 -12.02
CA ASP A 109 1.47 5.32 -11.07
C ASP A 109 0.32 6.30 -10.79
N ILE A 110 0.51 7.17 -9.79
CA ILE A 110 -0.48 8.16 -9.39
C ILE A 110 0.24 9.48 -9.15
N ALA A 111 -0.08 10.48 -9.97
CA ALA A 111 0.38 11.85 -9.78
C ALA A 111 -0.49 12.60 -8.76
N LYS A 112 -1.81 12.37 -8.78
CA LYS A 112 -2.74 13.01 -7.84
C LYS A 112 -3.99 12.19 -7.60
N VAL A 113 -4.64 12.48 -6.47
CA VAL A 113 -5.95 11.96 -6.10
C VAL A 113 -6.99 13.06 -6.22
N GLN A 114 -8.18 12.73 -6.71
CA GLN A 114 -9.33 13.61 -6.81
C GLN A 114 -10.53 13.02 -6.08
N MET A 115 -11.35 13.92 -5.53
CA MET A 115 -12.73 13.63 -5.19
C MET A 115 -13.59 14.15 -6.33
N TRP A 116 -14.41 13.26 -6.91
CA TRP A 116 -15.21 13.55 -8.10
C TRP A 116 -16.68 13.30 -7.81
N CYS A 117 -17.56 14.22 -8.21
CA CYS A 117 -18.99 13.96 -8.17
C CYS A 117 -19.43 13.35 -9.50
N ALA A 118 -19.88 12.09 -9.49
CA ALA A 118 -20.37 11.44 -10.71
C ALA A 118 -21.73 11.99 -11.16
N TRP A 119 -22.56 12.49 -10.25
CA TRP A 119 -23.86 13.10 -10.58
C TRP A 119 -23.72 14.48 -11.26
N ALA A 120 -22.80 15.32 -10.77
CA ALA A 120 -22.58 16.66 -11.31
C ALA A 120 -21.42 16.73 -12.32
N GLU A 121 -20.73 15.61 -12.54
CA GLU A 121 -19.53 15.50 -13.37
C GLU A 121 -18.51 16.61 -13.10
N VAL A 122 -18.12 16.78 -11.83
CA VAL A 122 -17.22 17.86 -11.41
C VAL A 122 -16.20 17.41 -10.36
N VAL A 123 -14.99 17.98 -10.46
CA VAL A 123 -13.94 17.81 -9.44
C VAL A 123 -14.30 18.62 -8.20
N LEU A 124 -14.41 17.94 -7.07
CA LEU A 124 -14.74 18.52 -5.76
C LEU A 124 -13.48 19.03 -5.05
N GLY A 125 -12.35 18.36 -5.26
CA GLY A 125 -11.02 18.80 -4.91
C GLY A 125 -9.94 17.79 -5.30
N GLU A 126 -8.70 18.26 -5.37
CA GLU A 126 -7.54 17.46 -5.78
C GLU A 126 -6.37 17.58 -4.81
N ALA A 127 -5.63 16.48 -4.66
CA ALA A 127 -4.47 16.35 -3.78
C ALA A 127 -3.31 15.69 -4.55
N PRO A 128 -2.31 16.48 -4.98
CA PRO A 128 -1.15 15.94 -5.69
C PRO A 128 -0.12 15.36 -4.74
N PHE A 129 0.58 14.31 -5.19
CA PHE A 129 1.85 13.91 -4.57
C PHE A 129 2.96 14.89 -4.99
N ASP A 130 4.05 14.94 -4.22
CA ASP A 130 5.23 15.72 -4.62
C ASP A 130 5.87 15.18 -5.91
N LYS A 131 5.74 13.87 -6.14
CA LYS A 131 6.14 13.16 -7.35
C LYS A 131 5.17 11.98 -7.57
N PRO A 132 4.96 11.50 -8.81
CA PRO A 132 4.11 10.34 -9.04
C PRO A 132 4.57 9.12 -8.24
N VAL A 133 3.64 8.51 -7.52
CA VAL A 133 3.91 7.33 -6.69
C VAL A 133 3.61 6.06 -7.49
N LYS A 134 4.42 5.02 -7.31
CA LYS A 134 4.21 3.74 -8.02
C LYS A 134 3.01 3.00 -7.43
N ALA A 135 2.13 2.54 -8.31
CA ALA A 135 0.90 1.84 -7.97
C ALA A 135 0.94 0.33 -8.26
N HIS A 136 2.07 -0.16 -8.79
CA HIS A 136 2.37 -1.56 -9.00
C HIS A 136 3.90 -1.81 -8.87
N GLY A 137 4.32 -3.05 -8.57
CA GLY A 137 5.73 -3.46 -8.59
C GLY A 137 6.06 -4.23 -9.88
N LYS A 138 7.22 -4.10 -10.53
CA LYS A 138 8.45 -3.34 -10.28
C LYS A 138 8.57 -2.14 -11.23
#